data_AF-A0A2V6GSC7-F1
#
_entry.id   AF-A0A2V6GSC7-F1
#
_cell.length_a   1.000
_cell.length_b   1.000
_cell.length_c   1.000
_cell.angle_alpha   90.00
_cell.angle_beta   90.00
_cell.angle_gamma   90.00
#
_symmetry.space_group_name_H-M   'P 1'
#
loop_
_entity.id
_entity.type
_entity.pdbx_description
1 polymer ?
#
loop_
_entity_poly.entity_id
_entity_poly.type
_entity_poly.pdbx_seq_one_letter_code
_entity_poly.pdbx_strand_id
1 'polypeptide(L)'
;MTRLEFLKRAERALAVLLTATALFLLTVRATHAGALWRDECGTVQLAMMPKVSDIMDYFDHQTFPPLVPVIVRGYIHFFGDSDLALRGFGLAAGITYIGATWWAARVAGQGVPLMAIGLFGLSPLFVRWGTTVGGYGFGAVLIVIAFAATVKLLQRRTPCAILFVFLAALVSQQFVISNLILVLTIVLSALVIALGHRKSKTAGILVLIAVCATLLGTIYLRIFANDEWRILFQRSSHIPDLWNEFTQAYGQDWLITWLARAAFLIITITGAWISFRNPWDD
;
A
#
# COMPACT_ATOMS: atom_id res chain seq x y z
N MET A 1 8.61 23.93 -30.89
CA MET A 1 8.38 23.01 -29.77
C MET A 1 9.67 22.27 -29.50
N THR A 2 10.23 22.38 -28.31
CA THR A 2 11.50 21.70 -28.00
C THR A 2 11.27 20.20 -27.76
N ARG A 3 12.30 19.36 -27.97
CA ARG A 3 12.22 17.91 -27.70
C ARG A 3 11.74 17.62 -26.26
N LEU A 4 12.15 18.45 -25.29
CA LEU A 4 11.76 18.33 -23.89
C LEU A 4 10.27 18.65 -23.65
N GLU A 5 9.75 19.68 -24.31
CA GLU A 5 8.30 19.99 -24.24
C GLU A 5 7.46 18.87 -24.83
N PHE A 6 7.92 18.26 -25.94
CA PHE A 6 7.22 17.14 -26.56
C PHE A 6 7.15 15.94 -25.61
N LEU A 7 8.29 15.56 -25.00
CA LEU A 7 8.34 14.46 -24.04
C LEU A 7 7.42 14.71 -22.84
N LYS A 8 7.47 15.91 -22.23
CA LYS A 8 6.58 16.26 -21.11
C LYS A 8 5.10 16.19 -21.47
N ARG A 9 4.73 16.60 -22.71
CA ARG A 9 3.35 16.47 -23.19
C ARG A 9 2.97 15.01 -23.42
N ALA A 10 3.85 14.22 -24.02
CA ALA A 10 3.63 12.80 -24.24
C ALA A 10 3.47 12.03 -22.92
N GLU A 11 4.31 12.30 -21.91
CA GLU A 11 4.20 11.73 -20.57
C GLU A 11 2.86 12.07 -19.92
N ARG A 12 2.43 13.33 -19.99
CA ARG A 12 1.12 13.75 -19.46
C ARG A 12 -0.03 13.07 -20.18
N ALA A 13 0.00 13.02 -21.51
CA ALA A 13 -1.01 12.35 -22.31
C ALA A 13 -1.10 10.87 -21.97
N LEU A 14 0.05 10.20 -21.85
CA LEU A 14 0.13 8.80 -21.44
C LEU A 14 -0.38 8.59 -20.02
N ALA A 15 -0.02 9.45 -19.06
CA ALA A 15 -0.52 9.36 -17.69
C ALA A 15 -2.04 9.52 -17.61
N VAL A 16 -2.62 10.42 -18.40
CA VAL A 16 -4.08 10.58 -18.51
C VAL A 16 -4.72 9.35 -19.13
N LEU A 17 -4.13 8.80 -20.20
CA LEU A 17 -4.62 7.57 -20.83
C LEU A 17 -4.59 6.39 -19.86
N LEU A 18 -3.47 6.17 -19.17
CA LEU A 18 -3.33 5.12 -18.15
C LEU A 18 -4.33 5.31 -17.01
N THR A 19 -4.56 6.56 -16.57
CA THR A 19 -5.57 6.88 -15.56
C THR A 19 -6.96 6.52 -16.05
N ALA A 20 -7.33 6.91 -17.27
CA ALA A 20 -8.62 6.59 -17.86
C ALA A 20 -8.81 5.07 -17.99
N THR A 21 -7.80 4.34 -18.46
CA THR A 21 -7.82 2.88 -18.54
C THR A 21 -7.99 2.24 -17.17
N ALA A 22 -7.25 2.70 -16.16
CA ALA A 22 -7.37 2.17 -14.81
C ALA A 22 -8.78 2.40 -14.24
N LEU A 23 -9.31 3.63 -14.36
CA LEU A 23 -10.68 3.95 -13.94
C LEU A 23 -11.72 3.10 -14.67
N PHE A 24 -11.57 2.92 -15.98
CA PHE A 24 -12.43 2.03 -16.76
C PHE A 24 -12.42 0.60 -16.22
N LEU A 25 -11.24 0.01 -16.00
CA LEU A 25 -11.12 -1.35 -15.45
C LEU A 25 -11.70 -1.47 -14.04
N LEU A 26 -11.49 -0.46 -13.18
CA LEU A 26 -12.08 -0.41 -11.84
C LEU A 26 -13.61 -0.37 -11.91
N THR A 27 -14.18 0.43 -12.81
CA THR A 27 -15.63 0.49 -13.03
C THR A 27 -16.19 -0.81 -13.59
N VAL A 28 -15.51 -1.43 -14.57
CA VAL A 28 -15.88 -2.74 -15.10
C VAL A 28 -15.89 -3.77 -13.98
N ARG A 29 -14.85 -3.79 -13.14
CA ARG A 29 -14.80 -4.69 -11.98
C ARG A 29 -15.93 -4.43 -11.00
N ALA A 30 -16.21 -3.17 -10.67
CA ALA A 30 -17.27 -2.83 -9.72
C ALA A 30 -18.67 -3.23 -10.22
N THR A 31 -18.89 -3.24 -11.54
CA THR A 31 -20.19 -3.54 -12.15
C THR A 31 -20.37 -5.00 -12.56
N HIS A 32 -19.27 -5.74 -12.77
CA HIS A 32 -19.29 -7.12 -13.26
C HIS A 32 -18.64 -8.12 -12.28
N ALA A 33 -18.18 -7.68 -11.11
CA ALA A 33 -17.82 -8.61 -10.05
C ALA A 33 -19.08 -9.34 -9.59
N GLY A 34 -19.02 -10.67 -9.50
CA GLY A 34 -20.09 -11.48 -8.94
C GLY A 34 -20.27 -11.26 -7.43
N ALA A 35 -20.79 -12.27 -6.72
CA ALA A 35 -20.97 -12.20 -5.27
C ALA A 35 -19.66 -11.94 -4.52
N LEU A 36 -19.78 -11.47 -3.28
CA LEU A 36 -18.65 -11.27 -2.37
C LEU A 36 -17.89 -12.58 -2.17
N TRP A 37 -16.56 -12.51 -2.23
CA TRP A 37 -15.71 -13.65 -1.87
C TRP A 37 -15.54 -13.75 -0.35
N ARG A 38 -14.95 -14.86 0.13
CA ARG A 38 -14.84 -15.23 1.55
C ARG A 38 -14.47 -14.06 2.49
N ASP A 39 -13.40 -13.33 2.18
CA ASP A 39 -12.88 -12.28 3.08
C ASP A 39 -13.77 -11.02 3.08
N GLU A 40 -14.45 -10.74 1.97
CA GLU A 40 -15.47 -9.68 1.91
C GLU A 40 -16.68 -10.05 2.76
N CYS A 41 -17.20 -11.28 2.60
CA CYS A 41 -18.34 -11.77 3.39
C CYS A 41 -18.03 -11.69 4.88
N GLY A 42 -16.84 -12.13 5.28
CA GLY A 42 -16.40 -12.09 6.67
C GLY A 42 -16.29 -10.67 7.24
N THR A 43 -15.77 -9.73 6.44
CA THR A 43 -15.70 -8.31 6.81
C THR A 43 -17.09 -7.70 6.98
N VAL A 44 -18.00 -7.99 6.04
CA VAL A 44 -19.38 -7.51 6.07
C VAL A 44 -20.14 -8.12 7.25
N GLN A 45 -19.95 -9.41 7.53
CA GLN A 45 -20.58 -10.09 8.67
C GLN A 45 -20.17 -9.46 10.00
N LEU A 46 -18.88 -9.16 10.21
CA LEU A 46 -18.42 -8.42 11.39
C LEU A 46 -19.04 -7.01 11.43
N ALA A 47 -19.05 -6.31 10.30
CA ALA A 47 -19.61 -4.96 10.22
C ALA A 47 -21.11 -4.91 10.60
N MET A 48 -21.86 -5.96 10.26
CA MET A 48 -23.30 -6.10 10.53
C MET A 48 -23.65 -6.68 11.91
N MET A 49 -22.66 -7.01 12.75
CA MET A 49 -22.95 -7.48 14.12
C MET A 49 -23.76 -6.44 14.92
N PRO A 50 -24.54 -6.84 15.94
CA PRO A 50 -25.38 -5.89 16.67
C PRO A 50 -24.58 -4.74 17.32
N LYS A 51 -23.46 -5.04 17.99
CA LYS A 51 -22.66 -4.05 18.72
C LYS A 51 -21.29 -3.87 18.08
N VAL A 52 -20.73 -2.67 18.24
CA VAL A 52 -19.34 -2.38 17.83
C VAL A 52 -18.34 -3.17 18.69
N SER A 53 -18.68 -3.46 19.95
CA SER A 53 -17.86 -4.32 20.81
C SER A 53 -17.68 -5.72 20.21
N ASP A 54 -18.72 -6.25 19.56
CA ASP A 54 -18.68 -7.58 18.96
C ASP A 54 -17.62 -7.66 17.85
N ILE A 55 -17.33 -6.55 17.16
CA ILE A 55 -16.22 -6.48 16.19
C ILE A 55 -14.89 -6.77 16.90
N MET A 56 -14.67 -6.19 18.09
CA MET A 56 -13.44 -6.41 18.85
C MET A 56 -13.37 -7.81 19.46
N ASP A 57 -14.52 -8.42 19.76
CA ASP A 57 -14.59 -9.76 20.33
C ASP A 57 -14.36 -10.86 19.27
N TYR A 58 -14.63 -10.58 17.99
CA TYR A 58 -14.60 -11.57 16.90
C TYR A 58 -13.67 -11.24 15.72
N PHE A 59 -12.91 -10.14 15.74
CA PHE A 59 -12.05 -9.78 14.58
C PHE A 59 -10.92 -10.77 14.30
N ASP A 60 -10.53 -11.55 15.29
CA ASP A 60 -9.52 -12.61 15.19
C ASP A 60 -9.94 -13.76 14.26
N HIS A 61 -11.24 -13.84 13.92
CA HIS A 61 -11.78 -14.73 12.89
C HIS A 61 -11.71 -14.15 11.47
N GLN A 62 -11.15 -12.95 11.30
CA GLN A 62 -11.02 -12.27 10.01
C GLN A 62 -9.57 -11.85 9.74
N THR A 63 -9.30 -11.53 8.47
CA THR A 63 -7.95 -11.15 8.01
C THR A 63 -7.60 -9.69 8.32
N PHE A 64 -8.60 -8.83 8.51
CA PHE A 64 -8.40 -7.40 8.68
C PHE A 64 -8.53 -6.95 10.14
N PRO A 65 -7.74 -5.96 10.58
CA PRO A 65 -7.91 -5.37 11.90
C PRO A 65 -9.29 -4.70 12.08
N PRO A 66 -9.71 -4.45 13.33
CA PRO A 66 -11.04 -3.93 13.66
C PRO A 66 -11.45 -2.63 12.96
N LEU A 67 -10.49 -1.79 12.57
CA LEU A 67 -10.79 -0.54 11.88
C LEU A 67 -11.54 -0.75 10.56
N VAL A 68 -11.21 -1.81 9.82
CA VAL A 68 -11.84 -2.10 8.51
C VAL A 68 -13.34 -2.39 8.65
N PRO A 69 -13.78 -3.40 9.44
CA PRO A 69 -15.21 -3.65 9.62
C PRO A 69 -15.96 -2.48 10.27
N VAL A 70 -15.31 -1.66 11.10
CA VAL A 70 -15.93 -0.41 11.62
C VAL A 70 -16.20 0.60 10.50
N ILE A 71 -15.24 0.81 9.60
CA ILE A 71 -15.42 1.69 8.43
C ILE A 71 -16.50 1.11 7.50
N VAL A 72 -16.49 -0.20 7.26
CA VAL A 72 -17.50 -0.87 6.43
C VAL A 72 -18.90 -0.77 7.07
N ARG A 73 -19.03 -0.88 8.39
CA ARG A 73 -20.30 -0.63 9.10
C ARG A 73 -20.81 0.79 8.83
N GLY A 74 -19.93 1.78 8.95
CA GLY A 74 -20.28 3.17 8.64
C GLY A 74 -20.73 3.32 7.18
N TYR A 75 -20.01 2.70 6.25
CA TYR A 75 -20.38 2.70 4.83
C TYR A 75 -21.76 2.08 4.59
N ILE A 76 -22.03 0.90 5.14
CA ILE A 76 -23.32 0.21 5.03
C ILE A 76 -24.45 1.08 5.57
N HIS A 77 -24.23 1.78 6.68
CA HIS A 77 -25.23 2.68 7.26
C HIS A 77 -25.67 3.79 6.29
N PHE A 78 -24.75 4.33 5.48
CA PHE A 78 -25.05 5.43 4.56
C PHE A 78 -25.45 4.97 3.15
N PHE A 79 -24.89 3.86 2.66
CA PHE A 79 -25.03 3.43 1.26
C PHE A 79 -25.75 2.09 1.08
N GLY A 80 -26.03 1.37 2.17
CA GLY A 80 -26.67 0.07 2.17
C GLY A 80 -25.69 -1.12 2.07
N ASP A 81 -26.23 -2.32 2.22
CA ASP A 81 -25.51 -3.61 2.24
C ASP A 81 -25.67 -4.43 0.96
N SER A 82 -26.37 -3.91 -0.06
CA SER A 82 -26.47 -4.56 -1.36
C SER A 82 -25.09 -4.79 -1.99
N ASP A 83 -24.94 -5.87 -2.76
CA ASP A 83 -23.71 -6.17 -3.49
C ASP A 83 -23.21 -4.96 -4.30
N LEU A 84 -24.10 -4.26 -5.01
CA LEU A 84 -23.74 -3.09 -5.80
C LEU A 84 -23.20 -1.94 -4.94
N ALA A 85 -23.83 -1.65 -3.80
CA ALA A 85 -23.35 -0.63 -2.86
C ALA A 85 -21.95 -0.99 -2.34
N LEU A 86 -21.76 -2.25 -1.93
CA LEU A 86 -20.48 -2.75 -1.45
C LEU A 86 -19.39 -2.76 -2.53
N ARG A 87 -19.72 -3.03 -3.79
CA ARG A 87 -18.77 -2.82 -4.91
C ARG A 87 -18.39 -1.35 -5.09
N GLY A 88 -19.30 -0.44 -4.76
CA GLY A 88 -19.03 1.00 -4.66
C GLY A 88 -17.93 1.35 -3.65
N PHE A 89 -17.88 0.67 -2.50
CA PHE A 89 -16.79 0.83 -1.52
C PHE A 89 -15.43 0.48 -2.13
N GLY A 90 -15.35 -0.68 -2.78
CA GLY A 90 -14.12 -1.12 -3.47
C GLY A 90 -13.70 -0.19 -4.60
N LEU A 91 -14.67 0.29 -5.39
CA LEU A 91 -14.43 1.29 -6.44
C LEU A 91 -13.86 2.60 -5.85
N ALA A 92 -14.43 3.08 -4.74
CA ALA A 92 -13.94 4.27 -4.05
C ALA A 92 -12.49 4.10 -3.59
N ALA A 93 -12.12 2.93 -3.06
CA ALA A 93 -10.73 2.62 -2.71
C ALA A 93 -9.79 2.70 -3.93
N GLY A 94 -10.21 2.12 -5.07
CA GLY A 94 -9.46 2.17 -6.32
C GLY A 94 -9.28 3.59 -6.88
N ILE A 95 -10.35 4.40 -6.89
CA ILE A 95 -10.29 5.81 -7.31
C ILE A 95 -9.37 6.61 -6.38
N THR A 96 -9.47 6.39 -5.07
CA THR A 96 -8.63 7.04 -4.07
C THR A 96 -7.17 6.69 -4.29
N TYR A 97 -6.85 5.45 -4.65
CA TYR A 97 -5.49 5.02 -4.99
C TYR A 97 -4.94 5.82 -6.18
N ILE A 98 -5.70 5.93 -7.27
CA ILE A 98 -5.29 6.72 -8.43
C ILE A 98 -5.03 8.18 -8.03
N GLY A 99 -5.95 8.80 -7.27
CA GLY A 99 -5.76 10.14 -6.73
C GLY A 99 -4.50 10.28 -5.87
N ALA A 100 -4.23 9.29 -5.00
CA ALA A 100 -3.06 9.25 -4.14
C ALA A 100 -1.76 9.14 -4.95
N THR A 101 -1.73 8.39 -6.06
CA THR A 101 -0.52 8.32 -6.92
C THR A 101 -0.24 9.65 -7.61
N TRP A 102 -1.27 10.35 -8.09
CA TRP A 102 -1.12 11.69 -8.67
C TRP A 102 -0.65 12.70 -7.63
N TRP A 103 -1.21 12.65 -6.42
CA TRP A 103 -0.77 13.47 -5.31
C TRP A 103 0.70 13.16 -4.94
N ALA A 104 1.05 11.88 -4.83
CA ALA A 104 2.40 11.42 -4.50
C ALA A 104 3.43 11.89 -5.52
N ALA A 105 3.15 11.79 -6.82
CA ALA A 105 4.04 12.27 -7.87
C ALA A 105 4.28 13.78 -7.78
N ARG A 106 3.25 14.57 -7.46
CA ARG A 106 3.39 16.01 -7.24
C ARG A 106 4.22 16.32 -6.00
N VAL A 107 3.95 15.63 -4.89
CA VAL A 107 4.66 15.83 -3.62
C VAL A 107 6.14 15.46 -3.74
N ALA A 108 6.45 14.37 -4.45
CA ALA A 108 7.82 13.93 -4.69
C ALA A 108 8.56 14.74 -5.77
N GLY A 109 7.87 15.64 -6.48
CA GLY A 109 8.46 16.44 -7.56
C GLY A 109 8.77 15.66 -8.85
N GLN A 110 8.14 14.49 -9.06
CA GLN A 110 8.47 13.56 -10.15
C GLN A 110 7.51 13.65 -11.36
N GLY A 111 6.80 14.76 -11.52
CA GLY A 111 5.91 14.97 -12.66
C GLY A 111 4.62 14.14 -12.55
N VAL A 112 4.46 13.14 -13.41
CA VAL A 112 3.22 12.34 -13.55
C VAL A 112 3.45 10.86 -13.18
N PRO A 113 2.47 10.16 -12.58
CA PRO A 113 2.66 8.85 -11.96
C PRO A 113 2.62 7.67 -12.95
N LEU A 114 3.42 7.71 -14.03
CA LEU A 114 3.39 6.68 -15.08
C LEU A 114 3.61 5.27 -14.54
N MET A 115 4.67 5.07 -13.75
CA MET A 115 5.02 3.75 -13.23
C MET A 115 4.02 3.25 -12.19
N ALA A 116 3.54 4.11 -11.29
CA ALA A 116 2.59 3.70 -10.27
C ALA A 116 1.26 3.25 -10.88
N ILE A 117 0.73 4.01 -11.83
CA ILE A 117 -0.52 3.63 -12.52
C ILE A 117 -0.28 2.48 -13.48
N GLY A 118 0.77 2.54 -14.30
CA GLY A 118 1.04 1.53 -15.33
C GLY A 118 1.38 0.15 -14.77
N LEU A 119 2.18 0.08 -13.70
CA LEU A 119 2.58 -1.20 -13.12
C LEU A 119 1.58 -1.71 -12.09
N PHE A 120 1.13 -0.87 -11.16
CA PHE A 120 0.28 -1.31 -10.05
C PHE A 120 -1.19 -1.03 -10.30
N GLY A 121 -1.55 0.19 -10.73
CA GLY A 121 -2.94 0.57 -10.99
C GLY A 121 -3.63 -0.26 -12.07
N LEU A 122 -2.88 -0.72 -13.08
CA LEU A 122 -3.35 -1.63 -14.13
C LEU A 122 -3.08 -3.11 -13.83
N SER A 123 -2.47 -3.44 -12.68
CA SER A 123 -2.20 -4.83 -12.35
C SER A 123 -3.52 -5.59 -12.10
N PRO A 124 -3.66 -6.82 -12.61
CA PRO A 124 -4.82 -7.66 -12.31
C PRO A 124 -4.99 -7.90 -10.80
N LEU A 125 -3.87 -7.94 -10.06
CA LEU A 125 -3.88 -8.08 -8.61
C LEU A 125 -4.54 -6.89 -7.92
N PHE A 126 -4.18 -5.66 -8.29
CA PHE A 126 -4.81 -4.49 -7.70
C PHE A 126 -6.26 -4.35 -8.14
N VAL A 127 -6.58 -4.56 -9.42
CA VAL A 127 -7.97 -4.51 -9.90
C VAL A 127 -8.82 -5.56 -9.20
N ARG A 128 -8.29 -6.72 -8.85
CA ARG A 128 -9.03 -7.77 -8.14
C ARG A 128 -9.11 -7.52 -6.63
N TRP A 129 -7.97 -7.31 -5.97
CA TRP A 129 -7.85 -7.27 -4.51
C TRP A 129 -7.99 -5.86 -3.95
N GLY A 130 -7.50 -4.85 -4.67
CA GLY A 130 -7.63 -3.44 -4.27
C GLY A 130 -9.07 -2.93 -4.29
N THR A 131 -9.97 -3.60 -5.01
CA THR A 131 -11.40 -3.24 -5.07
C THR A 131 -12.29 -4.13 -4.22
N THR A 132 -11.74 -4.88 -3.27
CA THR A 132 -12.57 -5.68 -2.37
C THR A 132 -13.13 -4.83 -1.23
N VAL A 133 -14.25 -5.25 -0.65
CA VAL A 133 -14.80 -4.77 0.64
C VAL A 133 -13.90 -5.24 1.79
N GLY A 134 -12.71 -4.68 1.87
CA GLY A 134 -11.67 -5.06 2.81
C GLY A 134 -10.56 -4.03 2.90
N GLY A 135 -9.48 -4.38 3.59
CA GLY A 135 -8.41 -3.45 3.89
C GLY A 135 -7.46 -3.14 2.73
N TYR A 136 -7.40 -3.97 1.70
CA TYR A 136 -6.30 -3.94 0.71
C TYR A 136 -6.20 -2.63 -0.08
N GLY A 137 -7.32 -2.11 -0.61
CA GLY A 137 -7.33 -0.90 -1.44
C GLY A 137 -6.86 0.34 -0.68
N PHE A 138 -7.53 0.64 0.44
CA PHE A 138 -7.15 1.76 1.30
C PHE A 138 -5.80 1.54 2.01
N GLY A 139 -5.42 0.30 2.29
CA GLY A 139 -4.07 -0.06 2.72
C GLY A 139 -3.03 0.38 1.70
N ALA A 140 -3.24 0.07 0.40
CA ALA A 140 -2.35 0.49 -0.68
C ALA A 140 -2.29 2.02 -0.83
N VAL A 141 -3.43 2.72 -0.69
CA VAL A 141 -3.49 4.20 -0.64
C VAL A 141 -2.57 4.74 0.45
N LEU A 142 -2.65 4.20 1.66
CA LEU A 142 -1.86 4.66 2.80
C LEU A 142 -0.37 4.39 2.61
N ILE A 143 0.02 3.30 1.95
CA ILE A 143 1.42 3.03 1.59
C ILE A 143 1.94 4.08 0.59
N VAL A 144 1.15 4.43 -0.43
CA VAL A 144 1.51 5.51 -1.38
C VAL A 144 1.65 6.85 -0.66
N ILE A 145 0.75 7.14 0.29
CA ILE A 145 0.82 8.35 1.11
C ILE A 145 2.06 8.35 1.99
N ALA A 146 2.35 7.24 2.68
CA ALA A 146 3.53 7.07 3.53
C ALA A 146 4.82 7.27 2.74
N PHE A 147 4.91 6.69 1.53
CA PHE A 147 6.04 6.88 0.64
C PHE A 147 6.25 8.36 0.28
N ALA A 148 5.24 9.03 -0.27
CA ALA A 148 5.37 10.43 -0.68
C ALA A 148 5.59 11.40 0.48
N ALA A 149 4.94 11.17 1.63
CA ALA A 149 5.18 11.95 2.83
C ALA A 149 6.62 11.77 3.35
N THR A 150 7.18 10.56 3.22
CA THR A 150 8.57 10.26 3.60
C THR A 150 9.56 10.95 2.67
N VAL A 151 9.31 10.93 1.35
CA VAL A 151 10.09 11.72 0.38
C VAL A 151 10.04 13.21 0.74
N LYS A 152 8.85 13.75 1.04
CA LYS A 152 8.70 15.14 1.48
C LYS A 152 9.46 15.44 2.77
N LEU A 153 9.47 14.52 3.73
CA LEU A 153 10.23 14.64 4.98
C LEU A 153 11.74 14.69 4.73
N LEU A 154 12.25 13.91 3.78
CA LEU A 154 13.67 13.93 3.38
C LEU A 154 14.06 15.24 2.68
N GLN A 155 13.17 15.76 1.82
CA GLN A 155 13.33 17.05 1.15
C GLN A 155 13.29 18.20 2.17
N ARG A 156 12.22 18.27 2.97
CA ARG A 156 11.98 19.34 3.94
C ARG A 156 11.35 18.81 5.21
N ARG A 157 12.07 18.96 6.31
CA ARG A 157 11.59 18.57 7.64
C ARG A 157 10.52 19.55 8.13
N THR A 158 9.26 19.24 7.82
CA THR A 158 8.08 19.98 8.28
C THR A 158 7.25 19.15 9.26
N PRO A 159 6.58 19.76 10.26
CA PRO A 159 5.74 19.03 11.21
C PRO A 159 4.58 18.29 10.52
N CYS A 160 4.02 18.88 9.45
CA CYS A 160 3.01 18.22 8.65
C CYS A 160 3.55 16.94 8.00
N ALA A 161 4.75 16.97 7.39
CA ALA A 161 5.33 15.78 6.77
C ALA A 161 5.57 14.67 7.81
N ILE A 162 6.08 15.03 9.00
CA ILE A 162 6.27 14.08 10.11
C ILE A 162 4.93 13.44 10.50
N LEU A 163 3.90 14.25 10.70
CA LEU A 163 2.57 13.78 11.06
C LEU A 163 1.99 12.86 9.99
N PHE A 164 2.10 13.21 8.71
CA PHE A 164 1.61 12.37 7.61
C PHE A 164 2.34 11.03 7.53
N VAL A 165 3.67 11.01 7.68
CA VAL A 165 4.43 9.74 7.71
C VAL A 165 3.98 8.89 8.90
N PHE A 166 3.90 9.49 10.09
CA PHE A 166 3.51 8.79 11.32
C PHE A 166 2.10 8.21 11.24
N LEU A 167 1.12 9.01 10.82
CA LEU A 167 -0.27 8.57 10.67
C LEU A 167 -0.41 7.52 9.56
N ALA A 168 0.21 7.74 8.39
CA ALA A 168 0.13 6.77 7.31
C ALA A 168 0.79 5.44 7.70
N ALA A 169 1.93 5.48 8.41
CA ALA A 169 2.60 4.30 8.93
C ALA A 169 1.66 3.49 9.86
N LEU A 170 1.11 4.13 10.90
CA LEU A 170 0.29 3.44 11.90
C LEU A 170 -1.07 3.00 11.35
N VAL A 171 -1.75 3.88 10.61
CA VAL A 171 -3.10 3.60 10.09
C VAL A 171 -3.04 2.55 8.98
N SER A 172 -1.98 2.49 8.16
CA SER A 172 -1.88 1.46 7.11
C SER A 172 -1.93 0.04 7.67
N GLN A 173 -1.40 -0.16 8.87
CA GLN A 173 -1.40 -1.46 9.57
C GLN A 173 -2.79 -1.83 10.05
N GLN A 174 -3.64 -0.83 10.33
CA GLN A 174 -5.05 -1.02 10.72
C GLN A 174 -5.92 -1.45 9.54
N PHE A 175 -5.43 -1.32 8.31
CA PHE A 175 -6.07 -1.85 7.11
C PHE A 175 -5.54 -3.24 6.78
N VAL A 176 -4.22 -3.42 6.79
CA VAL A 176 -3.58 -4.70 6.47
C VAL A 176 -2.35 -4.87 7.37
N ILE A 177 -2.31 -5.91 8.19
CA ILE A 177 -1.23 -6.12 9.18
C ILE A 177 0.15 -6.23 8.50
N SER A 178 0.21 -6.86 7.32
CA SER A 178 1.45 -7.03 6.54
C SER A 178 2.01 -5.71 5.99
N ASN A 179 1.25 -4.60 6.02
CA ASN A 179 1.78 -3.28 5.65
C ASN A 179 2.93 -2.84 6.56
N LEU A 180 3.09 -3.42 7.76
CA LEU A 180 4.26 -3.18 8.61
C LEU A 180 5.58 -3.37 7.83
N ILE A 181 5.67 -4.43 7.02
CA ILE A 181 6.89 -4.72 6.26
C ILE A 181 7.17 -3.59 5.26
N LEU A 182 6.15 -3.17 4.50
CA LEU A 182 6.28 -2.10 3.51
C LEU A 182 6.63 -0.76 4.15
N VAL A 183 5.98 -0.43 5.28
CA VAL A 183 6.28 0.79 6.06
C VAL A 183 7.72 0.77 6.55
N LEU A 184 8.18 -0.34 7.14
CA LEU A 184 9.56 -0.47 7.58
C LEU A 184 10.53 -0.36 6.41
N THR A 185 10.25 -0.95 5.25
CA THR A 185 11.08 -0.79 4.05
C THR A 185 11.20 0.68 3.64
N ILE A 186 10.09 1.41 3.60
CA ILE A 186 10.08 2.84 3.24
C ILE A 186 10.90 3.65 4.27
N VAL A 187 10.63 3.46 5.56
CA VAL A 187 11.24 4.24 6.65
C VAL A 187 12.73 3.92 6.80
N LEU A 188 13.13 2.65 6.69
CA LEU A 188 14.54 2.24 6.76
C LEU A 188 15.33 2.72 5.53
N SER A 189 14.73 2.69 4.34
CA SER A 189 15.36 3.27 3.15
C SER A 189 15.60 4.77 3.33
N ALA A 190 14.61 5.49 3.85
CA ALA A 190 14.74 6.91 4.18
C ALA A 190 15.77 7.16 5.29
N LEU A 191 15.87 6.26 6.28
CA LEU A 191 16.85 6.34 7.35
C LEU A 191 18.28 6.23 6.79
N VAL A 192 18.52 5.26 5.91
CA VAL A 192 19.82 5.09 5.23
C VAL A 192 20.20 6.36 4.45
N ILE A 193 19.26 6.94 3.71
CA ILE A 193 19.47 8.21 2.99
C ILE A 193 19.77 9.35 3.97
N ALA A 194 18.99 9.50 5.04
CA ALA A 194 19.16 10.56 6.03
C ALA A 194 20.52 10.46 6.75
N LEU A 195 20.97 9.24 7.07
CA LEU A 195 22.28 8.99 7.69
C LEU A 195 23.43 9.33 6.74
N GLY A 196 23.35 8.94 5.45
CA GLY A 196 24.39 9.28 4.48
C GLY A 196 24.50 10.78 4.21
N HIS A 197 23.39 11.51 4.27
CA HIS A 197 23.36 12.99 4.22
C HIS A 197 23.58 13.66 5.58
N ARG A 198 23.93 12.90 6.64
CA ARG A 198 24.19 13.39 8.00
C ARG A 198 23.03 14.20 8.63
N LYS A 199 21.79 13.99 8.20
CA LYS A 199 20.57 14.62 8.75
C LYS A 199 20.11 13.88 10.04
N SER A 200 20.88 14.00 11.12
CA SER A 200 20.68 13.24 12.38
C SER A 200 19.30 13.41 13.02
N LYS A 201 18.72 14.62 12.98
CA LYS A 201 17.39 14.89 13.52
C LYS A 201 16.30 14.14 12.73
N THR A 202 16.39 14.12 11.41
CA THR A 202 15.44 13.37 10.56
C THR A 202 15.60 11.87 10.77
N ALA A 203 16.84 11.39 10.91
CA ALA A 203 17.12 9.99 11.25
C ALA A 203 16.47 9.58 12.59
N GLY A 204 16.59 10.40 13.64
CA GLY A 204 15.94 10.13 14.93
C GLY A 204 14.40 10.05 14.84
N ILE A 205 13.79 10.92 14.04
CA ILE A 205 12.33 10.88 13.80
C ILE A 205 11.93 9.60 13.07
N LEU A 206 12.67 9.19 12.05
CA LEU A 206 12.39 7.95 11.31
C LEU A 206 12.55 6.71 12.19
N VAL A 207 13.56 6.68 13.06
CA VAL A 207 13.74 5.61 14.06
C VAL A 207 12.53 5.54 14.99
N LEU A 208 12.08 6.69 15.51
CA LEU A 208 10.90 6.74 16.39
C LEU A 208 9.65 6.20 15.68
N ILE A 209 9.42 6.60 14.42
CA ILE A 209 8.29 6.11 13.63
C ILE A 209 8.38 4.59 13.43
N ALA A 210 9.56 4.06 13.10
CA ALA A 210 9.76 2.62 12.93
C ALA A 210 9.51 1.84 14.23
N VAL A 211 9.97 2.35 15.37
CA VAL A 211 9.72 1.76 16.69
C VAL A 211 8.22 1.76 16.99
N CYS A 212 7.53 2.89 16.84
CA CYS A 212 6.08 2.97 17.08
C CYS A 212 5.28 2.03 16.18
N ALA A 213 5.60 1.96 14.88
CA ALA A 213 4.94 1.05 13.94
C ALA A 213 5.17 -0.43 14.31
N THR A 214 6.39 -0.77 14.74
CA THR A 214 6.73 -2.13 15.18
C THR A 214 5.98 -2.49 16.47
N LEU A 215 5.97 -1.60 17.47
CA LEU A 215 5.22 -1.81 18.70
C LEU A 215 3.72 -2.01 18.42
N LEU A 216 3.11 -1.18 17.56
CA LEU A 216 1.72 -1.38 17.16
C LEU A 216 1.51 -2.73 16.47
N GLY A 217 2.41 -3.12 15.56
CA GLY A 217 2.35 -4.40 14.87
C GLY A 217 2.43 -5.62 15.82
N THR A 218 3.23 -5.54 16.88
CA THR A 218 3.36 -6.63 17.86
C THR A 218 2.07 -6.93 18.62
N ILE A 219 1.16 -5.96 18.75
CA ILE A 219 -0.16 -6.18 19.36
C ILE A 219 -0.93 -7.23 18.56
N TYR A 220 -0.92 -7.16 17.23
CA TYR A 220 -1.58 -8.14 16.37
C TYR A 220 -0.86 -9.48 16.35
N LEU A 221 0.48 -9.49 16.34
CA LEU A 221 1.25 -10.74 16.35
C LEU A 221 0.92 -11.60 17.58
N ARG A 222 0.68 -10.98 18.74
CA ARG A 222 0.30 -11.68 19.97
C ARG A 222 -1.01 -12.46 19.82
N ILE A 223 -1.95 -11.94 19.04
CA ILE A 223 -3.25 -12.58 18.80
C ILE A 223 -3.09 -13.83 17.95
N PHE A 224 -2.25 -13.77 16.92
CA PHE A 224 -2.00 -14.91 16.03
C PHE A 224 -0.99 -15.95 16.57
N ALA A 225 -0.22 -15.61 17.61
CA ALA A 225 0.80 -16.49 18.18
C ALA A 225 0.26 -17.56 19.15
N ASN A 226 -0.95 -17.38 19.70
CA ASN A 226 -1.42 -18.16 20.86
C ASN A 226 -2.43 -19.28 20.55
N ASP A 227 -2.90 -19.42 19.31
CA ASP A 227 -4.03 -20.31 18.99
C ASP A 227 -3.63 -21.49 18.07
N GLU A 228 -3.17 -22.59 18.68
CA GLU A 228 -2.84 -23.84 17.97
C GLU A 228 -4.05 -24.42 17.19
N TRP A 229 -5.27 -24.18 17.64
CA TRP A 229 -6.51 -24.69 17.04
C TRP A 229 -6.95 -23.94 15.76
N ARG A 230 -6.29 -22.81 15.41
CA ARG A 230 -6.63 -21.96 14.26
C ARG A 230 -5.71 -22.16 13.05
N ILE A 231 -4.72 -23.04 13.17
CA ILE A 231 -3.67 -23.22 12.17
C ILE A 231 -4.15 -24.19 11.09
N LEU A 232 -4.79 -23.66 10.04
CA LEU A 232 -5.19 -24.44 8.86
C LEU A 232 -4.00 -24.81 7.96
N PHE A 233 -3.00 -23.92 7.88
CA PHE A 233 -1.82 -24.12 7.04
C PHE A 233 -0.62 -23.41 7.65
N GLN A 234 0.38 -24.18 8.08
CA GLN A 234 1.68 -23.67 8.50
C GLN A 234 2.64 -23.76 7.32
N ARG A 235 3.23 -22.62 6.94
CA ARG A 235 4.25 -22.56 5.90
C ARG A 235 5.59 -22.28 6.55
N SER A 236 6.64 -22.91 6.04
CA SER A 236 8.00 -22.64 6.50
C SER A 236 8.34 -21.16 6.31
N SER A 237 8.95 -20.58 7.34
CA SER A 237 9.49 -19.22 7.34
C SER A 237 11.00 -19.18 7.09
N HIS A 238 11.60 -20.32 6.72
CA HIS A 238 13.02 -20.36 6.35
C HIS A 238 13.26 -19.52 5.08
N ILE A 239 14.40 -18.81 5.06
CA ILE A 239 14.76 -17.93 3.94
C ILE A 239 14.75 -18.64 2.57
N PRO A 240 15.21 -19.90 2.42
CA PRO A 240 15.12 -20.60 1.14
C PRO A 240 13.69 -20.76 0.62
N ASP A 241 12.73 -21.03 1.52
CA ASP A 241 11.33 -21.20 1.15
C ASP A 241 10.71 -19.87 0.74
N LEU A 242 11.01 -18.80 1.50
CA LEU A 242 10.60 -17.44 1.14
C LEU A 242 11.20 -17.00 -0.20
N TRP A 243 12.45 -17.36 -0.48
CA TRP A 243 13.12 -17.07 -1.74
C TRP A 243 12.48 -17.83 -2.92
N ASN A 244 12.07 -19.08 -2.68
CA ASN A 244 11.35 -19.88 -3.67
C ASN A 244 9.99 -19.26 -3.98
N GLU A 245 9.20 -18.92 -2.95
CA GLU A 245 7.91 -18.22 -3.11
C GLU A 245 8.06 -16.87 -3.84
N PHE A 246 9.09 -16.09 -3.47
CA PHE A 246 9.41 -14.85 -4.17
C PHE A 246 9.70 -15.11 -5.66
N THR A 247 10.48 -16.14 -5.98
CA THR A 247 10.78 -16.52 -7.38
C THR A 247 9.53 -16.98 -8.12
N GLN A 248 8.64 -17.72 -7.45
CA GLN A 248 7.36 -18.12 -8.03
C GLN A 248 6.44 -16.94 -8.34
N ALA A 249 6.50 -15.87 -7.54
CA ALA A 249 5.61 -14.71 -7.66
C ALA A 249 5.76 -13.94 -8.99
N TYR A 250 6.94 -13.92 -9.61
CA TYR A 250 7.17 -13.29 -10.92
C TYR A 250 7.38 -14.30 -12.06
N GLY A 251 7.14 -15.60 -11.81
CA GLY A 251 7.16 -16.65 -12.81
C GLY A 251 8.42 -17.52 -12.74
N GLN A 252 8.24 -18.83 -12.96
CA GLN A 252 9.32 -19.82 -12.92
C GLN A 252 10.13 -19.90 -14.23
N ASP A 253 9.76 -19.13 -15.25
CA ASP A 253 10.54 -19.08 -16.48
C ASP A 253 11.93 -18.49 -16.19
N TRP A 254 12.97 -19.16 -16.69
CA TRP A 254 14.35 -18.81 -16.42
C TRP A 254 14.66 -17.37 -16.88
N LEU A 255 14.17 -16.97 -18.05
CA LEU A 255 14.44 -15.67 -18.64
C LEU A 255 13.74 -14.58 -17.83
N ILE A 256 12.46 -14.79 -17.49
CA ILE A 256 11.68 -13.84 -16.68
C ILE A 256 12.33 -13.66 -15.30
N THR A 257 12.80 -14.76 -14.69
CA THR A 257 13.48 -14.73 -13.40
C THR A 257 14.74 -13.87 -13.43
N TRP A 258 15.60 -14.06 -14.42
CA TRP A 258 16.84 -13.30 -14.53
C TRP A 258 16.59 -11.83 -14.90
N LEU A 259 15.63 -11.56 -15.77
CA LEU A 259 15.24 -10.19 -16.11
C LEU A 259 14.69 -9.44 -14.89
N ALA A 260 13.82 -10.05 -14.10
CA ALA A 260 13.27 -9.45 -12.88
C ALA A 260 14.37 -9.13 -11.86
N ARG A 261 15.31 -10.07 -11.65
CA ARG A 261 16.46 -9.89 -10.74
C ARG A 261 17.40 -8.79 -11.23
N ALA A 262 17.74 -8.77 -12.52
CA ALA A 262 18.58 -7.74 -13.11
C ALA A 262 17.93 -6.36 -13.00
N ALA A 263 16.64 -6.25 -13.32
CA ALA A 263 15.88 -5.00 -13.18
C ALA A 263 15.87 -4.52 -11.73
N PHE A 264 15.63 -5.41 -10.76
CA PHE A 264 15.65 -5.08 -9.33
C PHE A 264 17.03 -4.55 -8.88
N LEU A 265 18.12 -5.21 -9.27
CA LEU A 265 19.47 -4.76 -8.94
C LEU A 265 19.80 -3.41 -9.58
N ILE A 266 19.49 -3.24 -10.86
CA ILE A 266 19.72 -1.97 -11.57
C ILE A 266 18.94 -0.84 -10.90
N ILE A 267 17.65 -1.02 -10.66
CA ILE A 267 16.80 0.01 -10.01
C ILE A 267 17.34 0.37 -8.63
N THR A 268 17.76 -0.62 -7.84
CA THR A 268 18.27 -0.40 -6.48
C THR A 268 19.60 0.35 -6.50
N ILE A 269 20.56 -0.09 -7.33
CA ILE A 269 21.89 0.52 -7.45
C ILE A 269 21.78 1.94 -8.00
N THR A 270 21.02 2.13 -9.08
CA THR A 270 20.80 3.45 -9.66
C THR A 270 20.05 4.36 -8.69
N GLY A 271 19.03 3.85 -7.99
CA GLY A 271 18.29 4.60 -6.98
C GLY A 271 19.17 5.06 -5.82
N ALA A 272 20.01 4.17 -5.29
CA ALA A 272 20.98 4.50 -4.24
C ALA A 272 21.99 5.55 -4.73
N TRP A 273 22.56 5.34 -5.92
CA TRP A 273 23.54 6.27 -6.51
C TRP A 273 22.96 7.67 -6.70
N ILE A 274 21.75 7.80 -7.26
CA ILE A 274 21.05 9.09 -7.41
C ILE A 274 20.80 9.73 -6.04
N SER A 275 20.32 8.94 -5.08
CA SER A 275 19.92 9.43 -3.75
C SER A 275 21.09 9.99 -2.94
N PHE A 276 22.31 9.46 -3.13
CA PHE A 276 23.51 9.97 -2.46
C PHE A 276 24.23 11.07 -3.24
N ARG A 277 24.04 11.15 -4.56
CA ARG A 277 24.71 12.15 -5.40
C ARG A 277 23.98 13.49 -5.42
N ASN A 278 22.66 13.48 -5.40
CA ASN A 278 21.89 14.72 -5.36
C ASN A 278 21.74 15.20 -3.90
N PRO A 279 22.24 16.39 -3.55
CA PRO A 279 21.90 16.98 -2.26
C PRO A 279 20.39 17.20 -2.23
N TRP A 280 19.74 16.70 -1.16
CA TRP A 280 18.36 17.06 -0.85
C TRP A 280 18.39 18.48 -0.28
N ASP A 281 18.51 19.47 -1.16
CA ASP A 281 18.60 20.88 -0.82
C ASP A 281 17.35 21.31 -0.04
N ASP A 282 17.55 21.98 1.10
CA ASP A 282 16.49 22.52 1.96
C ASP A 282 15.87 23.79 1.35
#